data_AF-A0A523FEW4-F1
#
_entry.id   AF-A0A523FEW4-F1
#
_cell.length_a   1.000
_cell.length_b   1.000
_cell.length_c   1.000
_cell.angle_alpha   90.00
_cell.angle_beta   90.00
_cell.angle_gamma   90.00
#
_symmetry.space_group_name_H-M   'P 1'
#
loop_
_entity.id
_entity.type
_entity.pdbx_description
1 polymer ?
#
loop_
_entity_poly.entity_id
_entity_poly.type
_entity_poly.pdbx_seq_one_letter_code
_entity_poly.pdbx_strand_id
1 'polypeptide(L)'
;MAQPLMPKATAVWLIDNTALTFEQIADFCAMHALEVQAIADGEVAVGIVGLDPISNGQLTSDEIERCANDPAARLEMATPDIPIPSGKPKGPRYTPVSKRQERPDAIAWLLREYPELTIGQICKLVGTTKTTVTAVRERTHWKAASIKPRDPIELGMCSYDELVAAVERARRVQKKDRPVEPAQGETPEQGK
;
A
#
# COMPACT_ATOMS: atom_id res chain seq x y z
N MET A 1 -15.55 -13.43 15.85
CA MET A 1 -15.83 -14.22 14.63
C MET A 1 -15.69 -13.29 13.45
N ALA A 2 -15.20 -13.77 12.32
CA ALA A 2 -15.08 -12.98 11.11
C ALA A 2 -16.49 -12.63 10.61
N GLN A 3 -16.68 -11.38 10.17
CA GLN A 3 -17.98 -10.86 9.72
C GLN A 3 -17.97 -10.68 8.20
N PRO A 4 -19.11 -10.86 7.53
CA PRO A 4 -19.21 -10.61 6.10
C PRO A 4 -18.95 -9.14 5.78
N LEU A 5 -18.40 -8.87 4.59
CA LEU A 5 -17.95 -7.53 4.17
C LEU A 5 -19.11 -6.51 4.10
N MET A 6 -20.32 -6.96 3.76
CA MET A 6 -21.53 -6.13 3.68
C MET A 6 -22.71 -6.81 4.37
N PRO A 7 -22.79 -6.78 5.71
CA PRO A 7 -23.71 -7.63 6.46
C PRO A 7 -25.19 -7.49 6.09
N LYS A 8 -25.67 -6.26 5.82
CA LYS A 8 -27.06 -6.01 5.42
C LYS A 8 -27.38 -6.53 4.01
N ALA A 9 -26.48 -6.32 3.06
CA ALA A 9 -26.68 -6.82 1.69
C ALA A 9 -26.56 -8.34 1.62
N THR A 10 -25.67 -8.93 2.42
CA THR A 10 -25.56 -10.38 2.56
C THR A 10 -26.79 -10.97 3.25
N ALA A 11 -27.34 -10.33 4.27
CA ALA A 11 -28.60 -10.76 4.90
C ALA A 11 -29.77 -10.76 3.91
N VAL A 12 -29.95 -9.69 3.12
CA VAL A 12 -30.97 -9.63 2.04
C VAL A 12 -30.84 -10.83 1.10
N TRP A 13 -29.61 -11.10 0.62
CA TRP A 13 -29.39 -12.22 -0.28
C TRP A 13 -29.69 -13.58 0.37
N LEU A 14 -29.24 -13.80 1.61
CA LEU A 14 -29.46 -15.05 2.33
C LEU A 14 -30.95 -15.32 2.61
N ILE A 15 -31.73 -14.28 2.95
CA ILE A 15 -33.18 -14.39 3.15
C ILE A 15 -33.87 -14.84 1.85
N ASP A 16 -33.49 -14.24 0.72
CA ASP A 16 -34.16 -14.48 -0.57
C ASP A 16 -33.73 -15.79 -1.25
N ASN A 17 -32.53 -16.29 -0.97
CA ASN A 17 -31.91 -17.38 -1.75
C ASN A 17 -31.64 -18.65 -0.94
N THR A 18 -31.96 -18.69 0.37
CA THR A 18 -31.67 -19.85 1.23
C THR A 18 -32.84 -20.18 2.16
N ALA A 19 -32.85 -21.39 2.72
CA ALA A 19 -33.84 -21.82 3.72
C ALA A 19 -33.32 -21.67 5.17
N LEU A 20 -32.35 -20.79 5.40
CA LEU A 20 -31.76 -20.55 6.71
C LEU A 20 -32.73 -19.84 7.65
N THR A 21 -32.58 -20.10 8.94
CA THR A 21 -33.36 -19.41 9.97
C THR A 21 -32.86 -17.98 10.17
N PHE A 22 -33.74 -17.09 10.66
CA PHE A 22 -33.37 -15.71 10.96
C PHE A 22 -32.26 -15.61 12.02
N GLU A 23 -32.19 -16.55 12.96
CA GLU A 23 -31.11 -16.64 13.95
C GLU A 23 -29.77 -16.98 13.29
N GLN A 24 -29.75 -17.92 12.34
CA GLN A 24 -28.52 -18.28 11.61
C GLN A 24 -27.98 -17.11 10.78
N ILE A 25 -28.87 -16.38 10.11
CA ILE A 25 -28.50 -15.19 9.33
C ILE A 25 -28.05 -14.05 10.26
N ALA A 26 -28.74 -13.86 11.38
CA ALA A 26 -28.40 -12.88 12.41
C ALA A 26 -27.00 -13.10 12.97
N ASP A 27 -26.69 -14.34 13.35
CA ASP A 27 -25.40 -14.71 13.92
C ASP A 27 -24.27 -14.53 12.89
N PHE A 28 -24.49 -14.91 11.64
CA PHE A 28 -23.50 -14.76 10.57
C PHE A 28 -23.24 -13.28 10.22
N CYS A 29 -24.30 -12.50 10.08
CA CYS A 29 -24.23 -11.08 9.72
C CYS A 29 -24.02 -10.15 10.94
N ALA A 30 -23.83 -10.71 12.14
CA ALA A 30 -23.68 -9.98 13.40
C ALA A 30 -24.75 -8.89 13.61
N MET A 31 -26.01 -9.25 13.36
CA MET A 31 -27.19 -8.40 13.52
C MET A 31 -28.22 -9.09 14.41
N HIS A 32 -29.21 -8.34 14.90
CA HIS A 32 -30.25 -8.95 15.71
C HIS A 32 -31.27 -9.70 14.82
N ALA A 33 -31.86 -10.80 15.31
CA ALA A 33 -32.87 -11.56 14.55
C ALA A 33 -34.08 -10.71 14.14
N LEU A 34 -34.47 -9.74 14.97
CA LEU A 34 -35.51 -8.75 14.65
C LEU A 34 -35.12 -7.83 13.48
N GLU A 35 -33.84 -7.51 13.31
CA GLU A 35 -33.37 -6.73 12.16
C GLU A 35 -33.43 -7.58 10.88
N VAL A 36 -33.07 -8.87 10.96
CA VAL A 36 -33.22 -9.82 9.84
C VAL A 36 -34.70 -9.97 9.45
N GLN A 37 -35.58 -10.08 10.44
CA GLN A 37 -37.02 -10.13 10.21
C GLN A 37 -37.53 -8.86 9.55
N ALA A 38 -37.15 -7.68 10.04
CA ALA A 38 -37.54 -6.41 9.42
C ALA A 38 -36.95 -6.21 8.00
N ILE A 39 -35.85 -6.89 7.67
CA ILE A 39 -35.33 -6.97 6.29
C ILE A 39 -36.22 -7.88 5.44
N ALA A 40 -36.60 -9.05 5.94
CA ALA A 40 -37.51 -9.98 5.27
C ALA A 40 -38.91 -9.37 5.03
N ASP A 41 -39.39 -8.58 5.99
CA ASP A 41 -40.65 -7.83 5.89
C ASP A 41 -40.54 -6.59 4.97
N GLY A 42 -39.33 -6.25 4.52
CA GLY A 42 -39.07 -5.15 3.59
C GLY A 42 -39.07 -3.75 4.21
N GLU A 43 -38.90 -3.62 5.52
CA GLU A 43 -38.97 -2.33 6.23
C GLU A 43 -37.62 -1.60 6.33
N VAL A 44 -36.51 -2.33 6.55
CA VAL A 44 -35.21 -1.72 6.93
C VAL A 44 -34.19 -1.66 5.79
N ALA A 45 -34.34 -2.50 4.75
CA ALA A 45 -33.37 -2.63 3.65
C ALA A 45 -33.94 -2.23 2.27
N VAL A 46 -34.94 -1.35 2.25
CA VAL A 46 -35.56 -0.87 0.99
C VAL A 46 -34.49 -0.28 0.06
N GLY A 47 -34.32 -0.89 -1.11
CA GLY A 47 -33.37 -0.45 -2.13
C GLY A 47 -31.94 -0.99 -1.98
N ILE A 48 -31.65 -1.84 -0.98
CA ILE A 48 -30.39 -2.57 -0.90
C ILE A 48 -30.44 -3.78 -1.84
N VAL A 49 -29.52 -3.84 -2.80
CA VAL A 49 -29.37 -5.02 -3.66
C VAL A 49 -28.64 -6.10 -2.88
N GLY A 50 -29.22 -7.30 -2.81
CA GLY A 50 -28.60 -8.45 -2.16
C GLY A 50 -27.23 -8.79 -2.75
N LEU A 51 -26.25 -9.02 -1.88
CA LEU A 51 -24.89 -9.39 -2.26
C LEU A 51 -24.67 -10.88 -1.99
N ASP A 52 -24.41 -11.64 -3.05
CA ASP A 52 -24.11 -13.06 -2.98
C ASP A 52 -22.80 -13.34 -2.19
N PRO A 53 -22.87 -14.00 -1.02
CA PRO A 53 -21.70 -14.36 -0.23
C PRO A 53 -20.90 -15.53 -0.82
N ILE A 54 -21.50 -16.37 -1.68
CA ILE A 54 -20.81 -17.47 -2.37
C ILE A 54 -19.91 -16.90 -3.46
N SER A 55 -20.45 -16.01 -4.31
CA SER A 55 -19.69 -15.36 -5.38
C SER A 55 -18.48 -14.56 -4.88
N ASN A 56 -18.54 -14.02 -3.66
CA ASN A 56 -17.43 -13.30 -3.03
C ASN A 56 -16.52 -14.18 -2.17
N GLY A 57 -16.73 -15.51 -2.18
CA GLY A 57 -15.91 -16.47 -1.45
C GLY A 57 -16.02 -16.37 0.08
N GLN A 58 -17.11 -15.80 0.60
CA GLN A 58 -17.36 -15.68 2.04
C GLN A 58 -18.12 -16.89 2.60
N LEU A 59 -18.91 -17.57 1.78
CA LEU A 59 -19.58 -18.83 2.09
C LEU A 59 -19.41 -19.84 0.95
N THR A 60 -19.64 -21.12 1.23
CA THR A 60 -19.73 -22.17 0.23
C THR A 60 -21.16 -22.67 0.12
N SER A 61 -21.53 -23.26 -1.03
CA SER A 61 -22.86 -23.86 -1.20
C SER A 61 -23.09 -24.98 -0.18
N ASP A 62 -22.09 -25.83 0.02
CA ASP A 62 -22.12 -26.95 0.98
C ASP A 62 -22.38 -26.48 2.42
N GLU A 63 -21.82 -25.33 2.80
CA GLU A 63 -22.00 -24.75 4.13
C GLU A 63 -23.43 -24.22 4.35
N ILE A 64 -24.01 -23.60 3.32
CA ILE A 64 -25.41 -23.17 3.33
C ILE A 64 -26.33 -24.39 3.42
N GLU A 65 -26.08 -25.44 2.64
CA GLU A 65 -26.86 -26.68 2.68
C GLU A 65 -26.77 -27.38 4.05
N ARG A 66 -25.56 -27.44 4.65
CA ARG A 66 -25.36 -27.98 6.01
C ARG A 66 -26.24 -27.25 7.02
N CYS A 67 -26.24 -25.92 6.98
CA CYS A 67 -26.99 -25.11 7.93
C CYS A 67 -28.50 -25.06 7.62
N ALA A 68 -28.89 -25.20 6.35
CA ALA A 68 -30.30 -25.28 5.96
C ALA A 68 -30.96 -26.58 6.45
N ASN A 69 -30.19 -27.67 6.57
CA ASN A 69 -30.69 -28.96 7.08
C ASN A 69 -30.65 -29.09 8.62
N ASP A 70 -29.95 -28.18 9.32
CA ASP A 70 -29.85 -28.16 10.78
C ASP A 70 -30.02 -26.74 11.33
N PRO A 71 -31.20 -26.39 11.87
CA PRO A 71 -31.45 -25.07 12.48
C PRO A 71 -30.53 -24.70 13.65
N ALA A 72 -29.93 -25.69 14.33
CA ALA A 72 -29.00 -25.46 15.42
C ALA A 72 -27.57 -25.18 14.93
N ALA A 73 -27.24 -25.54 13.69
CA ALA A 73 -25.96 -25.24 13.10
C ALA A 73 -25.78 -23.72 12.88
N ARG A 74 -24.53 -23.26 12.87
CA ARG A 74 -24.16 -21.88 12.61
C ARG A 74 -23.21 -21.82 11.42
N LEU A 75 -23.44 -20.82 10.57
CA LEU A 75 -22.63 -20.56 9.38
C LEU A 75 -21.22 -20.14 9.77
N GLU A 76 -20.23 -20.72 9.11
CA GLU A 76 -18.83 -20.36 9.23
C GLU A 76 -18.31 -19.69 7.95
N MET A 77 -17.50 -18.63 8.11
CA MET A 77 -16.88 -17.99 6.95
C MET A 77 -15.93 -18.96 6.25
N ALA A 78 -16.03 -19.01 4.92
CA ALA A 78 -15.09 -19.75 4.10
C ALA A 78 -13.67 -19.18 4.28
N THR A 79 -12.70 -20.06 4.51
CA THR A 79 -11.29 -19.68 4.58
C THR A 79 -10.82 -19.31 3.18
N PRO A 80 -10.38 -18.06 2.91
CA PRO A 80 -9.90 -17.71 1.58
C PRO A 80 -8.60 -18.46 1.29
N ASP A 81 -8.60 -19.29 0.24
CA ASP A 81 -7.40 -19.98 -0.29
C ASP A 81 -6.49 -19.02 -1.10
N ILE A 82 -6.87 -17.75 -1.18
CA ILE A 82 -6.13 -16.74 -1.95
C ILE A 82 -5.18 -16.00 -1.00
N PRO A 83 -3.85 -16.08 -1.22
CA PRO A 83 -2.88 -15.29 -0.47
C PRO A 83 -3.24 -13.81 -0.60
N ILE A 84 -3.48 -13.16 0.53
CA ILE A 84 -3.77 -11.72 0.58
C ILE A 84 -2.63 -10.99 -0.15
N PRO A 85 -2.91 -10.27 -1.26
CA PRO A 85 -1.87 -9.56 -1.97
C PRO A 85 -1.22 -8.56 -1.03
N SER A 86 0.08 -8.73 -0.76
CA SER A 86 0.86 -7.77 0.01
C SER A 86 0.64 -6.38 -0.60
N GLY A 87 0.15 -5.43 0.21
CA GLY A 87 -0.32 -4.13 -0.25
C GLY A 87 0.59 -3.49 -1.29
N LYS A 88 -0.02 -2.95 -2.36
CA LYS A 88 0.68 -2.25 -3.44
C LYS A 88 1.75 -1.31 -2.86
N PRO A 89 2.95 -1.22 -3.46
CA PRO A 89 3.98 -0.30 -2.97
C PRO A 89 3.36 1.09 -2.84
N LYS A 90 3.45 1.67 -1.63
CA LYS A 90 2.94 3.02 -1.35
C LYS A 90 3.42 3.92 -2.48
N GLY A 91 2.47 4.43 -3.27
CA GLY A 91 2.75 5.33 -4.38
C GLY A 91 3.50 6.58 -3.90
N PRO A 92 3.96 7.43 -4.83
CA PRO A 92 4.66 8.67 -4.48
C PRO A 92 3.86 9.45 -3.43
N ARG A 93 4.47 9.73 -2.27
CA ARG A 93 3.79 10.47 -1.20
C ARG A 93 3.37 11.84 -1.72
N TYR A 94 2.10 12.18 -1.54
CA TYR A 94 1.60 13.52 -1.82
C TYR A 94 2.30 14.51 -0.90
N THR A 95 3.10 15.44 -1.45
CA THR A 95 3.62 16.57 -0.68
C THR A 95 2.57 17.69 -0.64
N PRO A 96 2.12 18.10 0.56
CA PRO A 96 1.18 19.22 0.71
C PRO A 96 1.69 20.50 0.05
N VAL A 97 0.78 21.32 -0.49
CA VAL A 97 1.10 22.56 -1.23
C VAL A 97 2.00 23.49 -0.41
N SER A 98 1.72 23.64 0.89
CA SER A 98 2.51 24.49 1.81
C SER A 98 3.98 24.10 1.89
N LYS A 99 4.30 22.81 1.72
CA LYS A 99 5.67 22.29 1.77
C LYS A 99 6.37 22.28 0.42
N ARG A 100 5.68 22.61 -0.69
CA ARG A 100 6.27 22.60 -2.04
C ARG A 100 7.35 23.66 -2.22
N GLN A 101 7.23 24.78 -1.49
CA GLN A 101 8.19 25.88 -1.56
C GLN A 101 9.56 25.54 -0.99
N GLU A 102 9.63 24.55 -0.08
CA GLU A 102 10.86 24.05 0.58
C GLU A 102 11.48 22.88 -0.21
N ARG A 103 10.88 22.42 -1.32
CA ARG A 103 11.43 21.31 -2.13
C ARG A 103 12.82 21.62 -2.70
N PRO A 104 13.11 22.85 -3.21
CA PRO A 104 14.46 23.18 -3.68
C PRO A 104 15.51 23.06 -2.58
N ASP A 105 15.14 23.38 -1.33
CA ASP A 105 16.01 23.31 -0.17
C ASP A 105 16.36 21.86 0.20
N ALA A 106 15.35 20.98 0.20
CA ALA A 106 15.54 19.53 0.38
C ALA A 106 16.42 18.91 -0.71
N ILE A 107 16.19 19.30 -1.98
CA ILE A 107 16.97 18.80 -3.13
C ILE A 107 18.42 19.25 -3.01
N ALA A 108 18.66 20.52 -2.68
CA ALA A 108 20.01 21.05 -2.54
C ALA A 108 20.79 20.39 -1.40
N TRP A 109 20.11 20.03 -0.30
CA TRP A 109 20.70 19.27 0.78
C TRP A 109 21.05 17.85 0.36
N LEU A 110 20.14 17.13 -0.32
CA LEU A 110 20.40 15.77 -0.82
C LEU A 110 21.56 15.72 -1.81
N LEU A 111 21.63 16.70 -2.73
CA LEU A 111 22.73 16.82 -3.69
C LEU A 111 24.08 17.11 -3.02
N ARG A 112 24.09 17.74 -1.84
CA ARG A 112 25.29 18.08 -1.08
C ARG A 112 25.75 16.94 -0.18
N GLU A 113 24.84 16.38 0.63
CA GLU A 113 25.19 15.35 1.63
C GLU A 113 25.30 13.95 1.03
N TYR A 114 24.52 13.65 -0.02
CA TYR A 114 24.48 12.33 -0.65
C TYR A 114 24.66 12.42 -2.16
N PRO A 115 25.85 12.82 -2.64
CA PRO A 115 26.15 12.91 -4.07
C PRO A 115 26.02 11.57 -4.80
N GLU A 116 25.99 10.45 -4.06
CA GLU A 116 25.75 9.12 -4.63
C GLU A 116 24.32 8.89 -5.12
N LEU A 117 23.35 9.69 -4.66
CA LEU A 117 21.95 9.51 -5.03
C LEU A 117 21.71 9.91 -6.48
N THR A 118 21.03 9.01 -7.21
CA THR A 118 20.56 9.32 -8.56
C THR A 118 19.40 10.32 -8.53
N ILE A 119 19.23 11.07 -9.62
CA ILE A 119 18.09 11.99 -9.80
C ILE A 119 16.76 11.26 -9.57
N GLY A 120 16.64 10.01 -10.03
CA GLY A 120 15.44 9.20 -9.82
C GLY A 120 15.14 8.88 -8.35
N GLN A 121 16.18 8.66 -7.54
CA GLN A 121 16.03 8.44 -6.09
C GLN A 121 15.62 9.73 -5.37
N ILE A 122 16.22 10.87 -5.74
CA ILE A 122 15.85 12.19 -5.20
C ILE A 122 14.38 12.53 -5.52
N CYS A 123 13.93 12.27 -6.76
CA CYS A 123 12.53 12.46 -7.13
C CYS A 123 11.56 11.65 -6.26
N LYS A 124 11.92 10.41 -5.92
CA LYS A 124 11.10 9.53 -5.08
C LYS A 124 11.06 9.98 -3.62
N LEU A 125 12.18 10.46 -3.07
CA LEU A 125 12.26 10.94 -1.68
C LEU A 125 11.51 12.25 -1.47
N VAL A 126 11.62 13.20 -2.41
CA VAL A 126 11.07 14.55 -2.27
C VAL A 126 9.67 14.70 -2.88
N GLY A 127 9.26 13.77 -3.76
CA GLY A 127 7.99 13.84 -4.49
C GLY A 127 7.99 14.94 -5.57
N THR A 128 9.08 15.03 -6.33
CA THR A 128 9.31 16.06 -7.35
C THR A 128 9.67 15.46 -8.72
N THR A 129 9.74 16.28 -9.76
CA THR A 129 10.10 15.85 -11.12
C THR A 129 11.61 15.93 -11.36
N LYS A 130 12.10 15.18 -12.35
CA LYS A 130 13.51 15.23 -12.78
C LYS A 130 13.92 16.64 -13.21
N THR A 131 13.01 17.36 -13.89
CA THR A 131 13.23 18.74 -14.34
C THR A 131 13.54 19.68 -13.17
N THR A 132 12.80 19.58 -12.06
CA THR A 132 13.05 20.39 -10.87
C THR A 132 14.39 20.03 -10.21
N VAL A 133 14.72 18.75 -10.12
CA VAL A 133 16.01 18.32 -9.54
C VAL A 133 17.19 18.84 -10.37
N THR A 134 17.11 18.72 -11.70
CA THR A 134 18.12 19.26 -12.61
C THR A 134 18.23 20.78 -12.50
N ALA A 135 17.11 21.50 -12.45
CA ALA A 135 17.13 22.96 -12.33
C ALA A 135 17.78 23.44 -11.02
N VAL A 136 17.60 22.70 -9.91
CA VAL A 136 18.28 23.00 -8.64
C VAL A 136 19.77 22.68 -8.74
N ARG A 137 20.14 21.54 -9.33
CA ARG A 137 21.54 21.13 -9.55
C ARG A 137 22.31 22.14 -10.40
N GLU A 138 21.70 22.63 -11.47
CA GLU A 138 22.28 23.58 -12.42
C GLU A 138 22.12 25.04 -11.96
N ARG A 139 21.47 25.29 -10.81
CA ARG A 139 21.16 26.64 -10.30
C ARG A 139 20.33 27.49 -11.27
N THR A 140 19.52 26.86 -12.12
CA THR A 140 18.59 27.52 -13.06
C THR A 140 17.17 27.62 -12.51
N HIS A 141 16.91 27.07 -11.33
CA HIS A 141 15.63 27.23 -10.63
C HIS A 141 15.42 28.70 -10.23
N TRP A 142 14.20 29.23 -10.35
CA TRP A 142 13.89 30.64 -10.06
C TRP A 142 14.25 31.08 -8.63
N LYS A 143 14.24 30.16 -7.66
CA LYS A 143 14.71 30.39 -6.27
C LYS A 143 16.22 30.22 -6.07
N ALA A 144 17.02 29.93 -7.09
CA ALA A 144 18.41 29.48 -6.92
C ALA A 144 19.26 30.36 -5.98
N ALA A 145 19.07 31.68 -6.02
CA ALA A 145 19.78 32.64 -5.16
C ALA A 145 19.40 32.57 -3.67
N SER A 146 18.23 32.03 -3.33
CA SER A 146 17.68 31.99 -1.97
C SER A 146 17.51 30.58 -1.40
N ILE A 147 17.98 29.54 -2.10
CA ILE A 147 17.94 28.15 -1.65
C ILE A 147 18.80 27.98 -0.38
N LYS A 148 18.21 27.42 0.67
CA LYS A 148 18.88 27.09 1.93
C LYS A 148 18.82 25.57 2.15
N PRO A 149 19.92 24.83 1.94
CA PRO A 149 19.91 23.38 2.11
C PRO A 149 19.38 22.95 3.49
N ARG A 150 18.30 22.17 3.51
CA ARG A 150 17.62 21.66 4.71
C ARG A 150 17.32 20.17 4.59
N ASP A 151 17.35 19.46 5.71
CA ASP A 151 17.14 18.02 5.73
C ASP A 151 15.69 17.66 5.30
N PRO A 152 15.51 16.77 4.29
CA PRO A 152 14.18 16.32 3.84
C PRO A 152 13.38 15.59 4.92
N ILE A 153 14.01 14.99 5.92
CA ILE A 153 13.36 14.33 7.06
C ILE A 153 12.73 15.38 7.97
N GLU A 154 13.47 16.43 8.33
CA GLU A 154 12.97 17.55 9.15
C GLU A 154 11.82 18.28 8.45
N LEU A 155 11.91 18.43 7.13
CA LEU A 155 10.84 18.99 6.31
C LEU A 155 9.63 18.03 6.17
N GLY A 156 9.75 16.78 6.62
CA GLY A 156 8.73 15.74 6.57
C GLY A 156 8.40 15.29 5.14
N MET A 157 9.41 15.23 4.27
CA MET A 157 9.29 14.78 2.87
C MET A 157 9.55 13.27 2.74
N CYS A 158 10.55 12.75 3.47
CA CYS A 158 10.83 11.31 3.59
C CYS A 158 11.02 10.90 5.05
N SER A 159 10.95 9.59 5.34
CA SER A 159 11.38 9.05 6.63
C SER A 159 12.87 8.72 6.64
N TYR A 160 13.44 8.57 7.83
CA TYR A 160 14.82 8.13 8.01
C TYR A 160 15.11 6.81 7.28
N ASP A 161 14.25 5.81 7.48
CA ASP A 161 14.40 4.49 6.84
C ASP A 161 14.40 4.57 5.31
N GLU A 162 13.58 5.46 4.73
CA GLU A 162 13.52 5.67 3.27
C GLU A 162 14.82 6.29 2.74
N LEU A 163 15.38 7.26 3.47
CA LEU A 163 16.65 7.89 3.11
C LEU A 163 17.79 6.88 3.17
N VAL A 164 17.92 6.13 4.27
CA VAL A 164 18.96 5.09 4.44
C VAL A 164 18.83 4.02 3.35
N ALA A 165 17.62 3.51 3.10
CA ALA A 165 17.40 2.53 2.04
C ALA A 165 17.71 3.07 0.64
N ALA A 166 17.48 4.36 0.37
CA ALA A 166 17.85 4.97 -0.90
C ALA A 166 19.38 5.08 -1.07
N VAL A 167 20.09 5.49 -0.01
CA VAL A 167 21.55 5.63 0.01
C VAL A 167 22.23 4.27 -0.14
N GLU A 168 21.79 3.26 0.61
CA GLU A 168 22.34 1.90 0.47
C GLU A 168 22.18 1.35 -0.94
N ARG A 169 20.99 1.52 -1.54
CA ARG A 169 20.76 1.09 -2.94
C ARG A 169 21.66 1.84 -3.90
N ALA A 170 21.83 3.15 -3.73
CA ALA A 170 22.73 3.95 -4.57
C ALA A 170 24.18 3.45 -4.50
N ARG A 171 24.68 3.16 -3.29
CA ARG A 171 26.03 2.61 -3.07
C ARG A 171 26.21 1.23 -3.67
N ARG A 172 25.19 0.36 -3.61
CA ARG A 172 25.23 -0.98 -4.25
C ARG A 172 25.32 -0.88 -5.77
N VAL A 173 24.57 0.04 -6.38
CA VAL A 173 24.64 0.28 -7.84
C VAL A 173 26.04 0.79 -8.23
N GLN A 174 26.58 1.78 -7.52
CA GLN A 174 27.93 2.30 -7.82
C GLN A 174 29.05 1.27 -7.67
N LYS A 175 28.95 0.36 -6.69
CA LYS A 175 29.92 -0.75 -6.54
C LYS A 175 29.88 -1.73 -7.71
N LYS A 176 28.72 -1.89 -8.36
CA LYS A 176 28.56 -2.79 -9.50
C LYS A 176 29.08 -2.18 -10.82
N ASP A 177 29.06 -0.85 -10.94
CA ASP A 177 29.53 -0.10 -12.12
C ASP A 177 31.01 0.28 -12.08
N ARG A 178 31.78 -0.09 -11.04
CA ARG A 178 33.23 0.13 -11.02
C ARG A 178 33.91 -0.99 -11.84
N PRO A 179 34.53 -0.71 -13.00
CA PRO A 179 35.29 -1.73 -13.73
C PRO A 179 36.45 -2.19 -12.83
N VAL A 180 36.66 -3.49 -12.75
CA VAL A 180 37.86 -4.07 -12.12
C VAL A 180 39.04 -3.60 -12.99
N GLU A 181 39.86 -2.67 -12.48
CA GLU A 181 41.12 -2.32 -13.14
C GLU A 181 41.95 -3.60 -13.31
N PRO A 182 42.49 -3.89 -14.51
CA PRO A 182 43.37 -5.02 -14.69
C PRO A 182 44.63 -4.77 -13.87
N ALA A 183 44.93 -5.69 -12.95
CA ALA A 183 46.16 -5.70 -12.18
C ALA A 183 47.35 -5.62 -13.14
N GLN A 184 48.05 -4.47 -13.14
CA GLN A 184 49.35 -4.34 -13.79
C GLN A 184 50.34 -5.15 -12.98
N GLY A 185 50.56 -6.38 -13.43
CA GLY A 185 51.58 -7.28 -12.90
C GLY A 185 52.96 -6.66 -13.06
N GLU A 186 53.69 -6.67 -11.95
CA GLU A 186 55.03 -6.14 -11.77
C GLU A 186 56.01 -6.73 -12.78
N THR A 187 56.78 -5.86 -13.44
CA THR A 187 58.03 -6.24 -14.13
C THR A 187 59.01 -6.80 -13.11
N PRO A 188 59.54 -8.04 -13.27
CA PRO A 188 60.62 -8.51 -12.45
C PRO A 188 61.93 -7.88 -12.94
N GLU A 189 62.40 -6.89 -12.20
CA GLU A 189 63.75 -6.32 -12.29
C GLU A 189 64.77 -7.35 -11.75
N GLN A 190 65.86 -7.53 -12.49
CA GLN A 190 66.94 -8.49 -12.27
C GLN A 190 67.91 -8.07 -11.15
N GLY A 191 68.54 -9.07 -10.52
CA GLY A 191 69.82 -8.93 -9.78
C GLY A 191 69.77 -9.69 -8.44
N LYS A 192 70.73 -10.55 -8.07
CA LYS A 192 72.13 -10.71 -8.47
C LYS A 192 72.60 -12.11 -8.05
#